data_AF-A0A3P7PEQ0-F1
#
_entry.id   AF-A0A3P7PEQ0-F1
#
_cell.length_a   1.000
_cell.length_b   1.000
_cell.length_c   1.000
_cell.angle_alpha   90.00
_cell.angle_beta   90.00
_cell.angle_gamma   90.00
#
_symmetry.space_group_name_H-M   'P 1'
#
loop_
_entity.id
_entity.type
_entity.pdbx_description
1 polymer ?
#
loop_
_entity_poly.entity_id
_entity_poly.type
_entity_poly.pdbx_seq_one_letter_code
_entity_poly.pdbx_strand_id
1 'polypeptide(L)' 'MKQSVIKQINSRSNSLHYYVPVKLVSLQTQVVAGINYLMELKVAESNCLKNVSY' A
#
# COMPACT_ATOMS: atom_id res chain seq x y z
N MET A 1 11.37 3.68 11.77
CA MET A 1 11.07 3.77 10.32
C MET A 1 9.60 3.43 10.09
N LYS A 2 8.75 4.37 9.64
CA LYS A 2 7.33 4.09 9.38
C LYS A 2 7.23 3.24 8.12
N GLN A 3 6.65 2.03 8.22
CA GLN A 3 6.41 1.19 7.06
C GLN A 3 5.28 1.78 6.21
N SER A 4 5.32 1.57 4.90
CA SER A 4 4.21 1.94 4.02
C SER A 4 2.93 1.20 4.43
N VAL A 5 1.79 1.83 4.18
CA VAL A 5 0.47 1.24 4.47
C VAL A 5 0.31 -0.12 3.78
N ILE A 6 0.82 -0.27 2.55
CA ILE A 6 0.79 -1.54 1.80
C ILE A 6 1.56 -2.65 2.51
N LYS A 7 2.74 -2.36 3.10
CA LYS A 7 3.48 -3.37 3.89
C LYS A 7 2.69 -3.79 5.13
N GLN A 8 2.01 -2.85 5.79
CA GLN A 8 1.17 -3.14 6.94
C GLN A 8 -0.09 -3.94 6.57
N ILE A 9 -0.72 -3.64 5.44
CA ILE A 9 -1.83 -4.44 4.91
C ILE A 9 -1.35 -5.87 4.63
N ASN A 10 -0.20 -6.03 3.98
CA ASN A 10 0.32 -7.34 3.63
C ASN A 10 0.76 -8.18 4.84
N SER A 11 1.25 -7.54 5.91
CA SER A 11 1.63 -8.24 7.14
C SER A 11 0.45 -8.61 8.03
N ARG A 12 -0.69 -7.92 7.91
CA ARG A 12 -1.91 -8.18 8.71
C ARG A 12 -2.98 -8.98 7.96
N SER A 13 -2.99 -8.93 6.64
CA SER A 13 -3.98 -9.64 5.83
C SER A 13 -3.66 -11.14 5.75
N ASN A 14 -4.71 -11.95 5.87
CA ASN A 14 -4.71 -13.39 5.66
C ASN A 14 -4.73 -13.82 4.18
N SER A 15 -4.75 -12.89 3.20
CA SER A 15 -4.67 -13.27 1.78
C SER A 15 -3.36 -13.99 1.50
N LEU A 16 -3.44 -15.03 0.65
CA LEU A 16 -2.29 -15.75 0.11
C LEU A 16 -1.43 -14.87 -0.80
N HIS A 17 -1.99 -13.81 -1.38
CA HIS A 17 -1.28 -12.94 -2.31
C HIS A 17 -0.95 -11.59 -1.70
N TYR A 18 0.06 -10.93 -2.26
CA TYR A 18 0.37 -9.55 -1.91
C TYR A 18 -0.66 -8.59 -2.50
N TYR A 19 -1.16 -7.68 -1.66
CA TYR A 19 -1.86 -6.48 -2.13
C TYR A 19 -0.87 -5.47 -2.70
N VAL A 20 -1.21 -4.91 -3.87
CA VAL A 20 -0.44 -3.88 -4.57
C VAL A 20 -1.35 -2.72 -4.98
N PRO A 21 -0.87 -1.47 -4.95
CA PRO A 21 -1.63 -0.34 -5.47
C PRO A 21 -1.74 -0.46 -7.00
N VAL A 22 -2.96 -0.34 -7.52
CA VAL A 22 -3.24 -0.45 -8.96
C VAL A 22 -3.71 0.86 -9.58
N LYS A 23 -4.18 1.82 -8.77
CA LYS A 23 -4.61 3.13 -9.25
C LYS A 23 -4.49 4.18 -8.16
N LEU A 24 -3.88 5.32 -8.49
CA LEU A 24 -4.01 6.56 -7.71
C LEU A 24 -5.33 7.22 -8.08
N VAL A 25 -6.25 7.31 -7.13
CA VAL A 25 -7.58 7.91 -7.33
C VAL A 25 -7.50 9.41 -7.16
N SER A 26 -6.88 9.86 -6.06
CA SER A 26 -6.69 11.27 -5.77
C SER A 26 -5.40 11.48 -4.98
N LEU A 27 -4.78 12.64 -5.19
CA LEU A 27 -3.61 13.12 -4.47
C LEU A 27 -3.86 14.58 -4.10
N GLN A 28 -3.77 14.89 -2.81
CA GLN A 28 -3.82 16.26 -2.31
C GLN A 28 -2.53 16.60 -1.58
N THR A 29 -2.05 17.81 -1.78
CA THR A 29 -0.84 18.33 -1.14
C THR A 29 -1.19 19.51 -0.23
N GLN A 30 -0.54 19.57 0.93
CA GLN A 30 -0.65 20.70 1.85
C GLN A 30 0.74 21.13 2.29
N VAL A 31 1.05 22.41 2.16
CA VAL A 31 2.30 23.00 2.64
C VAL A 31 2.06 23.52 4.06
N VAL A 32 2.81 22.98 5.03
CA VAL A 32 2.78 23.37 6.44
C VAL A 32 4.25 23.53 6.90
N ALA A 33 4.68 22.87 7.98
CA ALA A 33 6.10 22.72 8.32
C ALA A 33 6.73 21.55 7.53
N GLY A 34 6.52 21.54 6.21
CA GLY A 34 6.79 20.42 5.31
C GLY A 34 5.65 20.20 4.31
N ILE A 35 5.73 19.13 3.51
CA ILE A 35 4.68 18.78 2.55
C ILE A 35 3.94 17.55 3.08
N ASN A 36 2.65 17.71 3.32
CA ASN A 36 1.73 16.60 3.61
C ASN A 36 1.09 16.12 2.32
N TYR A 37 0.99 14.80 2.16
CA TYR A 37 0.30 14.15 1.06
C TYR A 37 -0.87 13.33 1.60
N LEU A 38 -2.07 13.63 1.13
CA LEU A 38 -3.23 12.75 1.28
C LEU A 38 -3.43 12.00 -0.03
N MET A 39 -3.39 10.68 0.03
CA MET A 39 -3.52 9.80 -1.13
C MET A 39 -4.70 8.87 -0.95
N GLU A 40 -5.51 8.75 -2.00
CA GLU A 40 -6.49 7.69 -2.16
C GLU A 40 -5.98 6.71 -3.22
N LEU A 41 -5.85 5.44 -2.85
CA LEU A 41 -5.32 4.39 -3.73
C LEU A 41 -6.35 3.26 -3.84
N LYS A 42 -6.59 2.77 -5.07
CA LYS A 42 -7.14 1.42 -5.24
C LYS A 42 -6.02 0.42 -5.07
N VAL A 43 -6.30 -0.61 -4.28
CA VAL A 43 -5.39 -1.71 -3.98
C VAL A 43 -6.07 -3.01 -4.40
N ALA A 44 -5.32 -3.90 -5.05
CA ALA A 44 -5.81 -5.21 -5.50
C ALA A 44 -4.81 -6.30 -5.14
N GLU A 45 -5.26 -7.56 -5.13
CA GLU A 45 -4.38 -8.71 -5.00
C GLU A 45 -3.56 -8.88 -6.27
N SER A 46 -2.27 -9.13 -6.11
CA SER A 46 -1.40 -9.56 -7.19
C SER A 46 -1.48 -11.08 -7.39
N ASN A 47 -0.77 -11.59 -8.38
CA ASN A 47 -0.50 -13.02 -8.55
C ASN A 47 0.73 -13.48 -7.74
N CYS A 48 1.36 -12.60 -6.94
CA CYS A 48 2.52 -12.98 -6.13
C CYS A 48 2.05 -13.61 -4.83
N LEU A 49 2.35 -14.88 -4.64
CA LEU A 49 2.10 -15.59 -3.39
C LEU A 49 3.02 -15.06 -2.28
N LYS A 50 2.47 -14.96 -1.08
CA LYS A 50 3.22 -14.82 0.16
C LYS A 50 3.83 -16.17 0.51
N ASN A 51 5.00 -16.14 1.14
CA ASN A 51 5.65 -17.32 1.69
C ASN A 51 5.86 -18.46 0.67
N VAL A 52 6.31 -18.12 -0.55
CA VAL A 52 6.78 -19.13 -1.51
C VAL A 52 8.06 -19.76 -0.95
N SER A 53 7.99 -21.03 -0.60
CA SER A 53 9.16 -21.88 -0.42
C SER A 53 9.59 -22.40 -1.79
N TYR A 54 10.81 -22.08 -2.19
CA TYR A 54 11.48 -22.71 -3.34
C TYR A 54 12.27 -23.93 -2.89
#